data_AF-A0A6A5TA95-F1
#
_entry.id   AF-A0A6A5TA95-F1
#
_cell.length_a   1.000
_cell.length_b   1.000
_cell.length_c   1.000
_cell.angle_alpha   90.00
_cell.angle_beta   90.00
_cell.angle_gamma   90.00
#
_symmetry.space_group_name_H-M   'P 1'
#
loop_
_entity.id
_entity.type
_entity.pdbx_description
1 polymer ?
#
loop_
_entity_poly.entity_id
_entity_poly.type
_entity_poly.pdbx_seq_one_letter_code
_entity_poly.pdbx_strand_id
1 'polypeptide(L)'
;MDTSKCLFLEALPVELRLNIYEHLLITSSPLQGQSARKEIRYDLNLAILRVNKQIYAEAGAVFWGKNEFKITSIAQPQGKEDGKTGAVVGCFDPPLQPHQLPLIRHLSLDLLYASKAGEETQPQSKPGVPRPSFTGFGNLGSDFDLDVHGEWLTTDTGSEAYIQSLTHLLASTTLHTLTLTANPPTPFNAKFTLHSFLTLSRHRPFAHALSRTPLKAIPLSFEFEDCFYRTTISPSSFMEQSILMLACQVLFCQSQARIQRMMEEFEGEGGGERGKKVDLEAWVREWPVGMPCLEEVGRRAAEVGRSARVHERWIARMH
;
A
#
# COMPACT_ATOMS: atom_id res chain seq x y z
N MET A 1 -31.18 26.73 30.36
CA MET A 1 -31.35 25.27 30.24
C MET A 1 -30.06 24.71 29.71
N ASP A 2 -29.37 23.89 30.50
CA ASP A 2 -28.16 23.18 30.06
C ASP A 2 -28.54 22.21 28.94
N THR A 3 -28.23 22.56 27.69
CA THR A 3 -28.42 21.71 26.51
C THR A 3 -27.44 20.53 26.45
N SER A 4 -26.62 20.36 27.49
CA SER A 4 -25.49 19.43 27.54
C SER A 4 -25.82 18.04 28.08
N LYS A 5 -27.07 17.76 28.48
CA LYS A 5 -27.48 16.44 28.99
C LYS A 5 -28.36 15.72 27.98
N CYS A 6 -27.79 14.71 27.31
CA CYS A 6 -28.58 13.77 26.51
C CYS A 6 -29.26 12.76 27.44
N LEU A 7 -30.36 13.18 28.06
CA LEU A 7 -31.10 12.37 29.04
C LEU A 7 -31.61 11.04 28.46
N PHE A 8 -31.87 11.00 27.15
CA PHE A 8 -32.38 9.79 26.50
C PHE A 8 -31.38 8.63 26.55
N LEU A 9 -30.15 8.83 26.07
CA LEU A 9 -29.15 7.75 26.03
C LEU A 9 -28.76 7.31 27.45
N GLU A 10 -28.62 8.26 28.38
CA GLU A 10 -28.29 7.94 29.77
C GLU A 10 -29.35 7.07 30.47
N ALA A 11 -30.63 7.21 30.08
CA ALA A 11 -31.72 6.42 30.63
C ALA A 11 -31.85 5.00 30.03
N LEU A 12 -31.19 4.72 28.90
CA LEU A 12 -31.24 3.40 28.27
C LEU A 12 -30.31 2.39 28.97
N PRO A 13 -30.72 1.12 29.06
CA PRO A 13 -29.82 0.01 29.35
C PRO A 13 -28.61 -0.02 28.42
N VAL A 14 -27.47 -0.50 28.94
CA VAL A 14 -26.19 -0.50 28.20
C VAL A 14 -26.28 -1.29 26.90
N GLU A 15 -27.06 -2.38 26.88
CA GLU A 15 -27.24 -3.23 25.71
C GLU A 15 -27.91 -2.47 24.56
N LEU A 16 -28.94 -1.67 24.88
CA LEU A 16 -29.62 -0.83 23.88
C LEU A 16 -28.70 0.30 23.40
N ARG A 17 -27.87 0.87 24.29
CA ARG A 17 -26.87 1.87 23.88
C ARG A 17 -25.85 1.28 22.92
N LEU A 18 -25.31 0.08 23.22
CA LEU A 18 -24.37 -0.61 22.33
C LEU A 18 -24.98 -0.87 20.96
N ASN A 19 -26.22 -1.36 20.89
CA ASN A 19 -26.94 -1.55 19.62
C ASN A 19 -27.07 -0.24 18.82
N ILE A 20 -27.38 0.87 19.50
CA ILE A 20 -27.43 2.20 18.86
C ILE A 20 -26.04 2.60 18.35
N TYR A 21 -24.99 2.44 19.15
CA TYR A 21 -23.62 2.78 18.73
C TYR A 21 -23.19 1.96 17.52
N GLU A 22 -23.49 0.66 17.49
CA GLU A 22 -23.17 -0.22 16.36
C GLU A 22 -23.84 0.27 15.07
N HIS A 23 -25.13 0.63 15.15
CA HIS A 23 -25.86 1.15 14.00
C HIS A 23 -25.30 2.49 13.49
N LEU A 24 -24.80 3.35 14.39
CA LEU A 24 -24.34 4.70 14.04
C LEU A 24 -22.87 4.79 13.65
N LEU A 25 -22.03 3.87 14.14
CA LEU A 25 -20.56 4.00 14.12
C LEU A 25 -19.85 2.90 13.34
N ILE A 26 -20.53 1.84 12.92
CA ILE A 26 -19.89 0.75 12.18
C ILE A 26 -20.20 0.87 10.69
N THR A 27 -19.18 0.71 9.87
CA THR A 27 -19.30 0.59 8.42
C THR A 27 -18.80 -0.77 7.95
N SER A 28 -19.33 -1.25 6.82
CA SER A 28 -18.90 -2.50 6.19
C SER A 28 -17.60 -2.37 5.40
N SER A 29 -17.15 -1.15 5.11
CA SER A 29 -15.93 -0.88 4.35
C SER A 29 -14.80 -0.37 5.25
N PRO A 30 -13.53 -0.75 5.02
CA PRO A 30 -12.42 -0.24 5.79
C PRO A 30 -12.35 1.29 5.81
N LEU A 31 -12.22 1.87 7.01
CA LEU A 31 -12.09 3.30 7.21
C LEU A 31 -10.72 3.77 6.78
N GLN A 32 -10.71 4.60 5.75
CA GLN A 32 -9.57 5.38 5.28
C GLN A 32 -9.69 6.82 5.74
N GLY A 33 -8.56 7.48 5.96
CA GLY A 33 -8.59 8.91 6.25
C GLY A 33 -8.81 9.77 5.00
N GLN A 34 -8.78 11.09 5.20
CA GLN A 34 -9.35 12.04 4.26
C GLN A 34 -8.60 12.08 2.91
N SER A 35 -7.29 11.85 2.91
CA SER A 35 -6.47 11.96 1.69
C SER A 35 -6.65 10.74 0.79
N ALA A 36 -6.86 9.56 1.38
CA ALA A 36 -7.05 8.29 0.67
C ALA A 36 -8.51 8.03 0.24
N ARG A 37 -9.47 8.78 0.78
CA ARG A 37 -10.91 8.49 0.66
C ARG A 37 -11.47 8.50 -0.75
N LYS A 38 -10.80 9.13 -1.73
CA LYS A 38 -11.10 9.30 -3.18
C LYS A 38 -12.52 9.72 -3.61
N GLU A 39 -13.56 9.49 -2.81
CA GLU A 39 -14.98 9.92 -2.92
C GLU A 39 -15.91 9.13 -1.96
N ILE A 40 -15.42 8.05 -1.32
CA ILE A 40 -16.23 7.12 -0.52
C ILE A 40 -16.91 7.86 0.65
N ARG A 41 -18.23 7.73 0.83
CA ARG A 41 -18.93 8.17 2.06
C ARG A 41 -19.20 6.98 2.97
N TYR A 42 -18.93 7.11 4.27
CA TYR A 42 -19.08 6.01 5.25
C TYR A 42 -20.39 6.09 6.02
N ASP A 43 -21.17 7.15 5.80
CA ASP A 43 -22.46 7.42 6.45
C ASP A 43 -22.50 7.26 7.98
N LEU A 44 -21.34 7.47 8.63
CA LEU A 44 -21.20 7.40 10.07
C LEU A 44 -21.71 8.66 10.77
N ASN A 45 -22.46 8.49 11.85
CA ASN A 45 -22.91 9.59 12.68
C ASN A 45 -21.97 9.83 13.87
N LEU A 46 -20.84 10.49 13.60
CA LEU A 46 -19.81 10.78 14.61
C LEU A 46 -20.21 11.83 15.65
N ALA A 47 -21.39 12.46 15.52
CA ALA A 47 -21.87 13.43 16.50
C ALA A 47 -22.10 12.79 17.89
N ILE A 48 -22.42 11.49 17.92
CA ILE A 48 -22.57 10.71 19.15
C ILE A 48 -21.32 10.72 20.02
N LEU A 49 -20.12 10.78 19.42
CA LEU A 49 -18.84 10.84 20.12
C LEU A 49 -18.62 12.17 20.86
N ARG A 50 -19.46 13.18 20.62
CA ARG A 50 -19.32 14.52 21.23
C ARG A 50 -20.34 14.81 22.33
N VAL A 51 -21.18 13.83 22.68
CA VAL A 51 -22.32 14.06 23.59
C VAL A 51 -21.87 14.27 25.03
N ASN A 52 -21.24 13.27 25.65
CA ASN A 52 -20.69 13.35 27.00
C ASN A 52 -19.52 12.37 27.17
N LYS A 53 -18.81 12.43 28.31
CA LYS A 53 -17.63 11.58 28.57
C LYS A 53 -17.93 10.08 28.62
N GLN A 54 -19.07 9.69 29.18
CA GLN A 54 -19.48 8.29 29.28
C GLN A 54 -19.78 7.72 27.88
N ILE A 55 -20.63 8.41 27.12
CA ILE A 55 -20.99 8.04 25.75
C ILE A 55 -19.75 8.01 24.87
N TYR A 56 -18.83 8.99 25.01
CA TYR A 56 -17.57 8.96 24.28
C TYR A 56 -16.75 7.70 24.58
N ALA A 57 -16.63 7.30 25.85
CA ALA A 57 -15.87 6.11 26.22
C ALA A 57 -16.51 4.82 25.67
N GLU A 58 -17.84 4.67 25.83
CA GLU A 58 -18.56 3.48 25.35
C GLU A 58 -18.58 3.42 23.81
N ALA A 59 -19.05 4.49 23.16
CA ALA A 59 -19.20 4.56 21.72
C ALA A 59 -17.83 4.60 21.01
N GLY A 60 -16.82 5.21 21.63
CA GLY A 60 -15.44 5.19 21.15
C GLY A 60 -14.87 3.77 21.15
N ALA A 61 -15.10 2.97 22.21
CA ALA A 61 -14.69 1.57 22.23
C ALA A 61 -15.35 0.75 21.10
N VAL A 62 -16.63 1.00 20.80
CA VAL A 62 -17.32 0.38 19.65
C VAL A 62 -16.71 0.83 18.33
N PHE A 63 -16.51 2.13 18.13
CA PHE A 63 -15.97 2.69 16.89
C PHE A 63 -14.57 2.14 16.57
N TRP A 64 -13.63 2.22 17.51
CA TRP A 64 -12.26 1.76 17.30
C TRP A 64 -12.13 0.24 17.33
N GLY A 65 -12.96 -0.43 18.13
CA GLY A 65 -12.86 -1.87 18.36
C GLY A 65 -13.58 -2.73 17.32
N LYS A 66 -14.55 -2.19 16.57
CA LYS A 66 -15.33 -2.96 15.58
C LYS A 66 -15.13 -2.54 14.13
N ASN A 67 -14.65 -1.33 13.85
CA ASN A 67 -14.31 -0.95 12.48
C ASN A 67 -12.91 -1.42 12.10
N GLU A 68 -12.75 -1.76 10.82
CA GLU A 68 -11.45 -1.96 10.20
C GLU A 68 -10.88 -0.62 9.75
N PHE A 69 -9.62 -0.33 10.09
CA PHE A 69 -8.93 0.87 9.64
C PHE A 69 -7.89 0.51 8.59
N LYS A 70 -7.98 1.12 7.41
CA LYS A 70 -7.01 0.94 6.33
C LYS A 70 -5.94 2.01 6.39
N ILE A 71 -4.73 1.58 6.72
CA ILE A 71 -3.53 2.41 6.80
C ILE A 71 -2.82 2.41 5.46
N THR A 72 -2.72 3.59 4.85
CA THR A 72 -2.00 3.79 3.59
C THR A 72 -0.89 4.82 3.78
N SER A 73 0.19 4.67 3.02
CA SER A 73 1.17 5.73 2.85
C SER A 73 0.54 6.89 2.06
N ILE A 74 0.61 8.11 2.61
CA ILE A 74 0.22 9.33 1.89
C ILE A 74 1.48 10.11 1.56
N ALA A 75 1.67 10.42 0.28
CA ALA A 75 2.53 11.53 -0.10
C ALA A 75 1.79 12.84 0.23
N GLN A 76 2.00 13.44 1.41
CA GLN A 76 1.37 14.74 1.69
C GLN A 76 1.79 15.75 0.62
N PRO A 77 0.87 16.43 -0.09
CA PRO A 77 1.25 17.51 -0.98
C PRO A 77 1.95 18.56 -0.13
N GLN A 78 3.22 18.86 -0.46
CA GLN A 78 3.88 20.00 0.18
C GLN A 78 3.12 21.23 -0.29
N GLY A 79 2.26 21.77 0.57
CA GLY A 79 1.65 23.06 0.34
C GLY A 79 2.76 24.05 0.00
N LYS A 80 2.59 24.81 -1.08
CA LYS A 80 3.54 25.83 -1.55
C LYS A 80 3.63 27.04 -0.60
N GLU A 81 3.35 26.86 0.69
CA GLU A 81 3.33 27.94 1.67
C GLU A 81 4.67 28.00 2.41
N ASP A 82 5.45 29.02 2.04
CA ASP A 82 6.51 29.67 2.81
C ASP A 82 7.65 28.80 3.35
N GLY A 83 8.44 28.24 2.43
CA GLY A 83 9.91 28.13 2.55
C GLY A 83 10.51 27.35 3.74
N LYS A 84 9.71 26.73 4.60
CA LYS A 84 10.16 25.85 5.68
C LYS A 84 9.86 24.42 5.30
N THR A 85 10.87 23.77 4.73
CA THR A 85 10.95 22.33 4.46
C THR A 85 10.97 21.51 5.76
N GLY A 86 9.89 21.57 6.53
CA GLY A 86 9.58 20.56 7.54
C GLY A 86 8.94 19.38 6.81
N ALA A 87 9.74 18.39 6.42
CA ALA A 87 9.20 17.15 5.90
C ALA A 87 8.35 16.51 7.00
N VAL A 88 7.02 16.49 6.83
CA VAL A 88 6.14 15.69 7.69
C VAL A 88 6.25 14.26 7.17
N VAL A 89 7.22 13.54 7.72
CA VAL A 89 7.62 12.21 7.28
C VAL A 89 6.76 11.15 8.01
N GLY A 90 6.04 10.31 7.27
CA GLY A 90 5.51 9.04 7.79
C GLY A 90 4.15 9.05 8.49
N CYS A 91 3.31 10.10 8.36
CA CYS A 91 1.97 10.09 8.96
C CYS A 91 1.03 9.06 8.32
N PHE A 92 0.20 8.41 9.15
CA PHE A 92 -0.86 7.52 8.70
C PHE A 92 -2.05 8.29 8.10
N ASP A 93 -2.71 7.69 7.11
CA ASP A 93 -4.13 7.94 6.86
C ASP A 93 -4.94 6.73 7.35
N PRO A 94 -5.94 6.91 8.23
CA PRO A 94 -6.25 8.12 8.98
C PRO A 94 -5.18 8.45 10.05
N PRO A 95 -5.07 9.72 10.49
CA PRO A 95 -4.16 10.10 11.56
C PRO A 95 -4.64 9.50 12.90
N LEU A 96 -4.01 8.41 13.30
CA LEU A 96 -4.31 7.72 14.56
C LEU A 96 -3.53 8.36 15.73
N GLN A 97 -4.25 8.69 16.81
CA GLN A 97 -3.63 9.22 18.01
C GLN A 97 -3.07 8.07 18.89
N PRO A 98 -1.97 8.28 19.63
CA PRO A 98 -1.36 7.22 20.45
C PRO A 98 -2.34 6.56 21.44
N HIS A 99 -3.24 7.34 22.05
CA HIS A 99 -4.23 6.83 23.01
C HIS A 99 -5.34 5.99 22.35
N GLN A 100 -5.50 6.05 21.02
CA GLN A 100 -6.49 5.28 20.28
C GLN A 100 -5.96 3.90 19.87
N LEU A 101 -4.63 3.75 19.73
CA LEU A 101 -4.02 2.52 19.24
C LEU A 101 -4.40 1.27 20.06
N PRO A 102 -4.46 1.31 21.40
CA PRO A 102 -4.85 0.15 22.20
C PRO A 102 -6.31 -0.28 22.00
N LEU A 103 -7.16 0.58 21.43
CA LEU A 103 -8.58 0.28 21.15
C LEU A 103 -8.79 -0.37 19.79
N ILE A 104 -7.82 -0.27 18.87
CA ILE A 104 -7.93 -0.80 17.53
C ILE A 104 -7.83 -2.33 17.57
N ARG A 105 -8.74 -3.00 16.86
CA ARG A 105 -8.79 -4.47 16.75
C ARG A 105 -8.67 -4.98 15.32
N HIS A 106 -9.01 -4.16 14.33
CA HIS A 106 -9.08 -4.58 12.94
C HIS A 106 -8.26 -3.59 12.08
N LEU A 107 -7.20 -4.09 11.43
CA LEU A 107 -6.33 -3.28 10.59
C LEU A 107 -6.19 -3.87 9.19
N SER A 108 -6.16 -2.99 8.19
CA SER A 108 -5.68 -3.28 6.84
C SER A 108 -4.46 -2.40 6.58
N LEU A 109 -3.31 -2.99 6.24
CA LEU A 109 -2.09 -2.25 5.95
C LEU A 109 -1.80 -2.31 4.45
N ASP A 110 -1.58 -1.15 3.83
CA ASP A 110 -0.99 -1.08 2.50
C ASP A 110 0.54 -1.13 2.62
N LEU A 111 1.12 -2.15 2.01
CA LEU A 111 2.55 -2.42 2.01
C LEU A 111 3.31 -1.55 1.01
N LEU A 112 2.60 -0.85 0.11
CA LEU A 112 3.24 0.02 -0.86
C LEU A 112 3.39 1.42 -0.30
N TYR A 113 4.61 1.95 -0.40
CA TYR A 113 4.93 3.28 0.05
C TYR A 113 4.94 4.24 -1.14
N ALA A 114 4.06 5.23 -1.15
CA ALA A 114 3.99 6.28 -2.18
C ALA A 114 5.19 7.24 -2.08
N SER A 115 6.34 6.83 -2.62
CA SER A 115 7.45 7.75 -2.85
C SER A 115 7.08 8.74 -3.96
N LYS A 116 7.20 10.04 -3.63
CA LYS A 116 7.00 11.15 -4.58
C LYS A 116 7.99 11.15 -5.74
N ALA A 117 9.09 10.41 -5.64
CA ALA A 117 10.15 10.42 -6.64
C ALA A 117 9.71 9.89 -8.02
N GLY A 118 8.56 9.21 -8.11
CA GLY A 118 8.02 8.68 -9.37
C GLY A 118 7.05 9.58 -10.12
N GLU A 119 6.48 10.62 -9.47
CA GLU A 119 5.72 11.65 -10.18
C GLU A 119 6.70 12.68 -10.71
N GLU A 120 7.47 12.29 -11.74
CA GLU A 120 8.12 13.25 -12.62
C GLU A 120 7.01 14.18 -13.09
N THR A 121 6.98 15.36 -12.49
CA THR A 121 6.10 16.43 -12.87
C THR A 121 6.45 16.73 -14.30
N GLN A 122 5.74 16.13 -15.27
CA GLN A 122 5.92 16.44 -16.68
C GLN A 122 5.94 17.96 -16.75
N PRO A 123 7.08 18.60 -17.09
CA PRO A 123 7.16 20.04 -17.03
C PRO A 123 6.11 20.53 -18.00
N GLN A 124 5.04 21.13 -17.46
CA GLN A 124 3.99 21.73 -18.27
C GLN A 124 4.69 22.77 -19.14
N SER A 125 4.93 22.40 -20.39
CA SER A 125 5.64 23.24 -21.33
C SER A 125 4.79 24.48 -21.53
N LYS A 126 5.25 25.62 -21.03
CA LYS A 126 4.63 26.92 -21.33
C LYS A 126 4.50 27.03 -22.85
N PRO A 127 3.30 27.26 -23.40
CA PRO A 127 3.11 27.44 -24.83
C PRO A 127 3.82 28.73 -25.25
N GLY A 128 4.78 28.64 -26.18
CA GLY A 128 5.36 29.81 -26.86
C GLY A 128 6.87 30.01 -26.76
N VAL A 129 7.63 29.17 -26.04
CA VAL A 129 9.11 29.22 -26.12
C VAL A 129 9.58 28.21 -27.18
N PRO A 130 10.24 28.64 -28.28
CA PRO A 130 10.80 27.73 -29.27
C PRO A 130 11.76 26.79 -28.58
N ARG A 131 11.45 25.49 -28.59
CA ARG A 131 12.35 24.47 -28.05
C ARG A 131 13.65 24.53 -28.85
N PRO A 132 14.82 24.71 -28.21
CA PRO A 132 16.07 24.40 -28.91
C PRO A 132 15.95 22.96 -29.41
N SER A 133 16.29 22.73 -30.67
CA SER A 133 16.31 21.41 -31.31
C SER A 133 17.18 20.48 -30.46
N PHE A 134 16.50 19.75 -29.59
CA PHE A 134 17.08 18.85 -28.61
C PHE A 134 17.29 17.52 -29.32
N THR A 135 18.39 17.40 -30.04
CA THR A 135 18.86 16.14 -30.65
C THR A 135 19.65 15.28 -29.67
N GLY A 136 19.67 15.64 -28.39
CA GLY A 136 20.04 14.72 -27.32
C GLY A 136 18.76 14.13 -26.75
N PHE A 137 18.59 12.81 -26.80
CA PHE A 137 17.75 12.11 -25.82
C PHE A 137 18.37 12.36 -24.44
N GLY A 138 18.06 13.53 -23.87
CA GLY A 138 18.51 13.91 -22.54
C GLY A 138 17.83 12.99 -21.55
N ASN A 139 18.64 12.12 -20.93
CA ASN A 139 18.42 11.48 -19.64
C ASN A 139 16.95 11.39 -19.21
N LEU A 140 16.25 10.35 -19.67
CA LEU A 140 15.42 9.60 -18.74
C LEU A 140 16.37 9.28 -17.57
N GLY A 141 16.19 10.01 -16.46
CA GLY A 141 17.10 10.05 -15.32
C GLY A 141 17.49 8.66 -14.86
N SER A 142 18.70 8.52 -14.33
CA SER A 142 19.35 7.28 -13.90
C SER A 142 18.39 6.30 -13.22
N ASP A 143 17.80 5.50 -14.08
CA ASP A 143 17.09 4.27 -13.83
C ASP A 143 17.94 3.35 -12.97
N PHE A 144 17.36 3.01 -11.83
CA PHE A 144 18.04 2.41 -10.70
C PHE A 144 19.22 3.30 -10.31
N ASP A 145 18.98 4.22 -9.38
CA ASP A 145 20.03 4.73 -8.51
C ASP A 145 20.55 3.50 -7.75
N LEU A 146 21.35 2.70 -8.46
CA LEU A 146 22.28 1.78 -7.89
C LEU A 146 23.53 2.63 -7.73
N ASP A 147 24.15 2.53 -6.56
CA ASP A 147 25.44 3.16 -6.39
C ASP A 147 26.44 2.59 -7.42
N VAL A 148 27.67 3.10 -7.39
CA VAL A 148 28.76 2.64 -8.26
C VAL A 148 28.99 1.11 -8.13
N HIS A 149 28.45 0.47 -7.09
CA HIS A 149 28.54 -0.97 -6.82
C HIS A 149 27.33 -1.79 -7.26
N GLY A 150 26.27 -1.17 -7.81
CA GLY A 150 25.07 -1.93 -8.14
C GLY A 150 24.15 -2.15 -6.94
N GLU A 151 24.28 -1.39 -5.84
CA GLU A 151 23.40 -1.48 -4.68
C GLU A 151 22.31 -0.41 -4.72
N TRP A 152 21.06 -0.80 -4.47
CA TRP A 152 19.93 0.13 -4.43
C TRP A 152 20.22 1.26 -3.44
N LEU A 153 20.43 2.49 -3.94
CA LEU A 153 20.80 3.64 -3.13
C LEU A 153 19.75 3.87 -2.04
N THR A 154 20.30 4.15 -0.86
CA THR A 154 19.70 4.64 0.39
C THR A 154 18.18 4.74 0.42
N THR A 155 17.59 3.97 1.33
CA THR A 155 16.19 4.05 1.76
C THR A 155 15.71 5.50 1.84
N ASP A 156 14.69 5.84 1.05
CA ASP A 156 13.95 7.10 1.16
C ASP A 156 13.57 7.28 2.64
N THR A 157 13.99 8.39 3.26
CA THR A 157 13.72 8.70 4.67
C THR A 157 12.23 8.66 4.98
N GLY A 158 11.40 8.96 3.98
CA GLY A 158 9.96 8.77 3.99
C GLY A 158 9.49 7.34 4.20
N SER A 159 10.09 6.40 3.46
CA SER A 159 9.76 4.98 3.55
C SER A 159 10.14 4.39 4.90
N GLU A 160 11.31 4.76 5.43
CA GLU A 160 11.79 4.29 6.73
C GLU A 160 10.88 4.77 7.87
N ALA A 161 10.52 6.05 7.89
CA ALA A 161 9.61 6.59 8.90
C ALA A 161 8.21 5.98 8.83
N TYR A 162 7.71 5.68 7.62
CA TYR A 162 6.44 4.98 7.45
C TYR A 162 6.50 3.56 8.04
N ILE A 163 7.55 2.79 7.74
CA ILE A 163 7.73 1.43 8.26
C ILE A 163 7.95 1.44 9.77
N GLN A 164 8.69 2.41 10.29
CA GLN A 164 8.87 2.60 11.73
C GLN A 164 7.52 2.90 12.41
N SER A 165 6.69 3.74 11.79
CA SER A 165 5.35 4.02 12.29
C SER A 165 4.49 2.75 12.29
N LEU A 166 4.46 1.99 11.19
CA LEU A 166 3.77 0.69 11.13
C LEU A 166 4.25 -0.27 12.21
N THR A 167 5.55 -0.31 12.47
CA THR A 167 6.15 -1.14 13.53
C THR A 167 5.61 -0.73 14.90
N HIS A 168 5.57 0.57 15.19
CA HIS A 168 5.02 1.08 16.44
C HIS A 168 3.52 0.79 16.56
N LEU A 169 2.75 0.95 15.48
CA LEU A 169 1.33 0.65 15.42
C LEU A 169 1.08 -0.82 15.79
N LEU A 170 1.74 -1.74 15.09
CA LEU A 170 1.62 -3.18 15.33
C LEU A 170 2.00 -3.56 16.78
N ALA A 171 3.06 -2.95 17.32
CA ALA A 171 3.49 -3.20 18.69
C ALA A 171 2.54 -2.65 19.77
N SER A 172 1.75 -1.62 19.44
CA SER A 172 0.86 -0.92 20.39
C SER A 172 -0.58 -1.43 20.37
N THR A 173 -0.93 -2.28 19.39
CA THR A 173 -2.29 -2.76 19.15
C THR A 173 -2.44 -4.22 19.57
N THR A 174 -3.60 -4.60 20.12
CA THR A 174 -3.98 -6.02 20.29
C THR A 174 -4.97 -6.40 19.21
N LEU A 175 -4.45 -6.72 18.03
CA LEU A 175 -5.25 -6.98 16.84
C LEU A 175 -6.00 -8.31 16.92
N HIS A 176 -7.25 -8.30 16.48
CA HIS A 176 -8.05 -9.49 16.19
C HIS A 176 -7.97 -9.87 14.72
N THR A 177 -7.86 -8.88 13.82
CA THR A 177 -7.62 -9.09 12.41
C THR A 177 -6.55 -8.13 11.89
N LEU A 178 -5.73 -8.65 10.98
CA LEU A 178 -4.74 -7.88 10.23
C LEU A 178 -4.76 -8.38 8.80
N THR A 179 -5.03 -7.49 7.87
CA THR A 179 -4.96 -7.75 6.43
C THR A 179 -3.79 -6.97 5.86
N LEU A 180 -2.93 -7.61 5.08
CA LEU A 180 -1.89 -6.95 4.31
C LEU A 180 -2.34 -6.84 2.86
N THR A 181 -2.16 -5.66 2.27
CA THR A 181 -2.55 -5.38 0.90
C THR A 181 -1.40 -4.72 0.16
N ALA A 182 -1.28 -5.00 -1.13
CA ALA A 182 -0.41 -4.27 -2.03
C ALA A 182 -1.24 -3.92 -3.25
N ASN A 183 -1.50 -2.62 -3.42
CA ASN A 183 -2.32 -2.10 -4.52
C ASN A 183 -1.45 -1.20 -5.42
N PRO A 184 -0.66 -1.76 -6.34
CA PRO A 184 0.22 -0.96 -7.17
C PRO A 184 -0.54 0.12 -7.94
N PRO A 185 0.05 1.32 -8.11
CA PRO A 185 -0.59 2.38 -8.88
C PRO A 185 -0.79 1.96 -10.35
N THR A 186 -1.76 2.57 -11.01
CA THR A 186 -1.94 2.50 -12.47
C THR A 186 -1.47 3.81 -13.09
N PRO A 187 -0.52 3.81 -14.06
CA PRO A 187 0.11 2.63 -14.66
C PRO A 187 1.06 1.88 -13.71
N PHE A 188 1.10 0.55 -13.86
CA PHE A 188 1.89 -0.33 -13.01
C PHE A 188 3.39 -0.04 -13.11
N ASN A 189 4.04 0.12 -11.96
CA ASN A 189 5.49 0.29 -11.84
C ASN A 189 6.09 -0.81 -10.94
N ALA A 190 6.75 -1.79 -11.58
CA ALA A 190 7.39 -2.90 -10.88
C ALA A 190 8.53 -2.45 -9.96
N LYS A 191 9.34 -1.48 -10.39
CA LYS A 191 10.48 -0.95 -9.62
C LYS A 191 10.01 -0.35 -8.30
N PHE A 192 8.98 0.49 -8.35
CA PHE A 192 8.36 1.09 -7.17
C PHE A 192 7.81 0.03 -6.18
N THR A 193 7.13 -0.97 -6.73
CA THR A 193 6.54 -2.06 -5.95
C THR A 193 7.65 -2.86 -5.24
N LEU A 194 8.65 -3.32 -6.00
CA LEU A 194 9.80 -4.07 -5.46
C LEU A 194 10.61 -3.28 -4.44
N HIS A 195 10.80 -1.98 -4.69
CA HIS A 195 11.48 -1.11 -3.74
C HIS A 195 10.76 -1.06 -2.38
N SER A 196 9.42 -0.92 -2.38
CA SER A 196 8.62 -0.93 -1.14
C SER A 196 8.81 -2.23 -0.36
N PHE A 197 8.75 -3.38 -1.04
CA PHE A 197 8.97 -4.69 -0.41
C PHE A 197 10.41 -4.92 0.04
N LEU A 198 11.40 -4.38 -0.70
CA LEU A 198 12.81 -4.45 -0.32
C LEU A 198 13.05 -3.67 0.98
N THR A 199 12.52 -2.46 1.10
CA THR A 199 12.61 -1.66 2.33
C THR A 199 11.95 -2.39 3.51
N LEU A 200 10.74 -2.92 3.32
CA LEU A 200 10.04 -3.72 4.34
C LEU A 200 10.86 -4.95 4.76
N SER A 201 11.44 -5.67 3.81
CA SER A 201 12.24 -6.86 4.10
C SER A 201 13.56 -6.55 4.81
N ARG A 202 14.12 -5.35 4.63
CA ARG A 202 15.35 -4.91 5.33
C ARG A 202 15.05 -4.47 6.77
N HIS A 203 13.84 -4.00 7.04
CA HIS A 203 13.45 -3.50 8.35
C HIS A 203 13.06 -4.62 9.34
N ARG A 204 14.06 -5.27 9.96
CA ARG A 204 13.86 -6.38 10.92
C ARG A 204 12.85 -6.10 12.05
N PRO A 205 12.80 -4.89 12.66
CA PRO A 205 11.81 -4.63 13.70
C PRO A 205 10.36 -4.77 13.22
N PHE A 206 10.09 -4.50 11.94
CA PHE A 206 8.75 -4.64 11.35
C PHE A 206 8.36 -6.13 11.24
N ALA A 207 9.24 -6.96 10.67
CA ALA A 207 9.01 -8.41 10.59
C ALA A 207 8.81 -9.04 11.98
N HIS A 208 9.58 -8.57 12.97
CA HIS A 208 9.46 -9.01 14.34
C HIS A 208 8.17 -8.52 15.03
N ALA A 209 7.70 -7.30 14.73
CA ALA A 209 6.40 -6.83 15.21
C ALA A 209 5.24 -7.65 14.61
N LEU A 210 5.30 -7.96 13.31
CA LEU A 210 4.32 -8.85 12.65
C LEU A 210 4.31 -10.24 13.28
N SER A 211 5.46 -10.87 13.49
CA SER A 211 5.55 -12.23 14.04
C SER A 211 5.08 -12.36 15.49
N ARG A 212 5.06 -11.25 16.24
CA ARG A 212 4.53 -11.18 17.61
C ARG A 212 3.04 -10.92 17.70
N THR A 213 2.36 -10.66 16.58
CA THR A 213 0.90 -10.49 16.60
C THR A 213 0.24 -11.80 17.06
N PRO A 214 -0.84 -11.77 17.87
CA PRO A 214 -1.50 -12.97 18.40
C PRO A 214 -2.35 -13.71 17.35
N LEU A 215 -2.12 -13.44 16.06
CA LEU A 215 -2.93 -13.93 14.96
C LEU A 215 -2.42 -15.30 14.52
N LYS A 216 -3.32 -16.17 14.05
CA LYS A 216 -2.91 -17.48 13.50
C LYS A 216 -2.51 -17.39 12.03
N ALA A 217 -3.16 -16.51 11.29
CA ALA A 217 -2.97 -16.29 9.88
C ALA A 217 -3.22 -14.82 9.55
N ILE A 218 -2.43 -14.27 8.64
CA ILE A 218 -2.53 -12.90 8.15
C ILE A 218 -2.84 -13.00 6.65
N PRO A 219 -4.05 -12.63 6.21
CA PRO A 219 -4.36 -12.49 4.80
C PRO A 219 -3.42 -11.49 4.13
N LEU A 220 -2.83 -11.88 3.00
CA LEU A 220 -2.05 -11.02 2.12
C LEU A 220 -2.70 -11.00 0.74
N SER A 221 -2.87 -9.81 0.18
CA SER A 221 -3.42 -9.61 -1.15
C SER A 221 -2.55 -8.69 -2.00
N PHE A 222 -2.38 -9.04 -3.26
CA PHE A 222 -1.84 -8.18 -4.30
C PHE A 222 -2.95 -7.95 -5.32
N GLU A 223 -3.35 -6.70 -5.50
CA GLU A 223 -4.47 -6.32 -6.36
C GLU A 223 -3.95 -5.46 -7.50
N PHE A 224 -3.93 -6.02 -8.71
CA PHE A 224 -3.60 -5.30 -9.94
C PHE A 224 -4.90 -4.97 -10.69
N GLU A 225 -4.79 -4.17 -11.75
CA GLU A 225 -5.92 -3.83 -12.62
C GLU A 225 -6.52 -5.07 -13.28
N ASP A 226 -5.66 -5.96 -13.77
CA ASP A 226 -6.01 -7.06 -14.66
C ASP A 226 -5.82 -8.46 -14.02
N CYS A 227 -5.26 -8.55 -12.83
CA CYS A 227 -5.07 -9.80 -12.09
C CYS A 227 -5.00 -9.55 -10.57
N PHE A 228 -5.04 -10.61 -9.78
CA PHE A 228 -4.85 -10.55 -8.33
C PHE A 228 -4.15 -11.81 -7.81
N TYR A 229 -3.57 -11.71 -6.62
CA TYR A 229 -3.07 -12.85 -5.85
C TYR A 229 -3.51 -12.69 -4.40
N ARG A 230 -4.09 -13.73 -3.82
CA ARG A 230 -4.51 -13.75 -2.41
C ARG A 230 -3.99 -15.00 -1.73
N THR A 231 -3.44 -14.83 -0.54
CA THR A 231 -2.93 -15.95 0.26
C THR A 231 -3.05 -15.63 1.76
N THR A 232 -2.77 -16.62 2.60
CA THR A 232 -2.72 -16.47 4.05
C THR A 232 -1.35 -16.88 4.54
N ILE A 233 -0.70 -16.00 5.31
CA ILE A 233 0.67 -16.21 5.79
C ILE A 233 0.66 -16.37 7.31
N SER A 234 1.42 -17.32 7.83
CA SER A 234 1.66 -17.42 9.27
C SER A 234 2.54 -16.26 9.74
N PRO A 235 2.27 -15.61 10.88
CA PRO A 235 3.14 -14.54 11.39
C PRO A 235 4.62 -14.95 11.53
N SER A 236 4.90 -16.22 11.85
CA SER A 236 6.27 -16.74 11.95
C SER A 236 7.01 -16.72 10.61
N SER A 237 6.29 -16.88 9.49
CA SER A 237 6.87 -16.93 8.15
C SER A 237 7.50 -15.60 7.73
N PHE A 238 7.11 -14.46 8.31
CA PHE A 238 7.78 -13.18 8.03
C PHE A 238 9.23 -13.12 8.52
N MET A 239 9.62 -13.99 9.46
CA MET A 239 11.00 -14.11 9.95
C MET A 239 11.83 -15.09 9.10
N GLU A 240 11.19 -16.11 8.53
CA GLU A 240 11.83 -17.19 7.78
C GLU A 240 11.91 -16.89 6.28
N GLN A 241 10.84 -16.30 5.75
CA GLN A 241 10.67 -16.00 4.34
C GLN A 241 10.60 -14.50 4.14
N SER A 242 11.40 -14.00 3.21
CA SER A 242 11.37 -12.59 2.86
C SER A 242 10.09 -12.29 2.06
N ILE A 243 9.29 -11.34 2.55
CA ILE A 243 8.11 -10.81 1.85
C ILE A 243 8.45 -10.28 0.44
N LEU A 244 9.70 -9.86 0.23
CA LEU A 244 10.22 -9.46 -1.08
C LEU A 244 10.21 -10.62 -2.07
N MET A 245 10.57 -11.84 -1.64
CA MET A 245 10.59 -13.00 -2.52
C MET A 245 9.19 -13.35 -3.02
N LEU A 246 8.20 -13.31 -2.13
CA LEU A 246 6.82 -13.48 -2.52
C LEU A 246 6.38 -12.39 -3.50
N ALA A 247 6.71 -11.11 -3.23
CA ALA A 247 6.41 -10.03 -4.16
C ALA A 247 7.06 -10.27 -5.54
N CYS A 248 8.31 -10.70 -5.62
CA CYS A 248 8.98 -11.06 -6.87
C CYS A 248 8.24 -12.17 -7.63
N GLN A 249 7.79 -13.22 -6.94
CA GLN A 249 7.02 -14.33 -7.56
C GLN A 249 5.70 -13.83 -8.14
N VAL A 250 4.94 -13.06 -7.36
CA VAL A 250 3.66 -12.49 -7.82
C VAL A 250 3.88 -11.58 -9.03
N LEU A 251 4.89 -10.70 -9.00
CA LEU A 251 5.18 -9.80 -10.11
C LEU A 251 5.63 -10.53 -11.38
N PHE A 252 6.36 -11.64 -11.23
CA PHE A 252 6.71 -12.46 -12.38
C PHE A 252 5.49 -13.19 -12.96
N CYS A 253 4.66 -13.80 -12.10
CA CYS A 253 3.42 -14.46 -12.57
C CYS A 253 2.50 -13.44 -13.26
N GLN A 254 2.43 -12.21 -12.73
CA GLN A 254 1.70 -11.11 -13.34
C GLN A 254 2.23 -10.74 -14.74
N SER A 255 3.56 -10.68 -14.91
CA SER A 255 4.14 -10.38 -16.23
C SER A 255 3.89 -11.50 -17.23
N GLN A 256 4.00 -12.77 -16.81
CA GLN A 256 3.65 -13.92 -17.64
C GLN A 256 2.17 -13.89 -18.06
N ALA A 257 1.25 -13.60 -17.13
CA ALA A 257 -0.18 -13.56 -17.42
C ALA A 257 -0.51 -12.49 -18.47
N ARG A 258 0.20 -11.35 -18.42
CA ARG A 258 0.08 -10.29 -19.43
C ARG A 258 0.64 -10.69 -20.79
N ILE A 259 1.80 -11.35 -20.82
CA ILE A 259 2.40 -11.85 -22.08
C ILE A 259 1.48 -12.88 -22.73
N GLN A 260 0.95 -13.82 -21.94
CA GLN A 260 0.03 -14.84 -22.45
C GLN A 260 -1.23 -14.20 -23.04
N ARG A 261 -1.87 -13.27 -22.34
CA ARG A 261 -3.03 -12.53 -22.88
C ARG A 261 -2.70 -11.80 -24.18
N MET A 262 -1.53 -11.15 -24.24
CA MET A 262 -1.07 -10.49 -25.46
C MET A 262 -0.93 -11.48 -26.62
N MET A 263 -0.35 -12.67 -26.37
CA MET A 263 -0.25 -13.72 -27.38
C MET A 263 -1.61 -14.24 -27.84
N GLU A 264 -2.55 -14.50 -26.91
CA GLU A 264 -3.92 -14.92 -27.21
C GLU A 264 -4.67 -13.88 -28.06
N GLU A 265 -4.45 -12.58 -27.80
CA GLU A 265 -5.00 -11.49 -28.61
C GLU A 265 -4.44 -11.49 -30.04
N PHE A 266 -3.17 -11.86 -30.24
CA PHE A 266 -2.55 -11.96 -31.57
C PHE A 266 -3.01 -13.19 -32.36
N GLU A 267 -3.29 -14.32 -31.68
CA GLU A 267 -3.71 -15.57 -32.31
C GLU A 267 -5.17 -15.53 -32.82
N GLY A 268 -5.94 -14.51 -32.46
CA GLY A 268 -7.15 -14.09 -33.19
C GLY A 268 -8.38 -15.00 -33.05
N GLU A 269 -8.28 -16.11 -32.31
CA GLU A 269 -9.40 -17.03 -32.09
C GLU A 269 -10.15 -16.70 -30.79
N GLY A 270 -11.01 -15.68 -30.87
CA GLY A 270 -12.10 -15.49 -29.92
C GLY A 270 -11.98 -14.22 -29.09
N GLY A 271 -13.09 -13.48 -29.04
CA GLY A 271 -13.27 -12.38 -28.09
C GLY A 271 -13.27 -12.91 -26.66
N GLY A 272 -12.09 -13.16 -26.11
CA GLY A 272 -11.89 -13.55 -24.73
C GLY A 272 -12.56 -12.56 -23.78
N GLU A 273 -12.90 -13.03 -22.58
CA GLU A 273 -13.60 -12.30 -21.52
C GLU A 273 -12.83 -11.03 -21.09
N ARG A 274 -12.91 -9.96 -21.89
CA ARG A 274 -12.31 -8.67 -21.58
C ARG A 274 -12.87 -8.18 -20.25
N GLY A 275 -11.99 -7.95 -19.28
CA GLY A 275 -12.34 -7.41 -17.97
C GLY A 275 -12.38 -8.44 -16.83
N LYS A 276 -12.22 -9.74 -17.09
CA LYS A 276 -12.06 -10.71 -15.99
C LYS A 276 -10.64 -10.67 -15.44
N LYS A 277 -10.51 -10.38 -14.14
CA LYS A 277 -9.22 -10.47 -13.46
C LYS A 277 -8.76 -11.94 -13.38
N VAL A 278 -7.49 -12.18 -13.70
CA VAL A 278 -6.86 -13.50 -13.55
C VAL A 278 -6.40 -13.67 -12.10
N ASP A 279 -6.73 -14.83 -11.52
CA ASP A 279 -6.19 -15.25 -10.23
C ASP A 279 -4.83 -15.90 -10.43
N LEU A 280 -3.80 -15.35 -9.80
CA LEU A 280 -2.42 -15.82 -9.91
C LEU A 280 -2.09 -16.95 -8.93
N GLU A 281 -3.02 -17.39 -8.07
CA GLU A 281 -2.73 -18.35 -6.99
C GLU A 281 -2.09 -19.65 -7.51
N ALA A 282 -2.66 -20.25 -8.56
CA ALA A 282 -2.13 -21.50 -9.13
C ALA A 282 -0.69 -21.32 -9.65
N TRP A 283 -0.41 -20.18 -10.30
CA TRP A 283 0.88 -19.90 -10.93
C TRP A 283 1.96 -19.65 -9.88
N VAL A 284 1.62 -18.91 -8.83
CA VAL A 284 2.53 -18.66 -7.70
C VAL A 284 2.81 -19.94 -6.91
N ARG A 285 1.83 -20.85 -6.79
CA ARG A 285 1.99 -22.14 -6.10
C ARG A 285 2.86 -23.12 -6.88
N GLU A 286 2.72 -23.14 -8.21
CA GLU A 286 3.52 -23.98 -9.12
C GLU A 286 4.92 -23.41 -9.37
N TRP A 287 5.19 -22.20 -8.89
CA TRP A 287 6.47 -21.54 -9.01
C TRP A 287 7.61 -22.43 -8.46
N PRO A 288 8.64 -22.74 -9.26
CA PRO A 288 9.66 -23.71 -8.88
C PRO A 288 10.38 -23.27 -7.60
N VAL A 289 10.44 -24.19 -6.62
CA VAL A 289 11.05 -23.98 -5.29
C VAL A 289 12.55 -23.67 -5.37
N GLY A 290 13.20 -23.98 -6.50
CA GLY A 290 14.60 -23.62 -6.78
C GLY A 290 14.73 -22.21 -7.35
N MET A 291 14.49 -21.18 -6.53
CA MET A 291 14.76 -19.82 -6.97
C MET A 291 16.28 -19.56 -7.00
N PRO A 292 16.80 -18.84 -8.01
CA PRO A 292 18.12 -18.27 -7.91
C PRO A 292 18.23 -17.39 -6.66
N CYS A 293 19.41 -17.31 -6.04
CA CYS A 293 19.59 -16.40 -4.90
C CYS A 293 19.21 -14.96 -5.29
N LEU A 294 18.84 -14.13 -4.32
CA LEU A 294 18.46 -12.72 -4.53
C LEU A 294 19.47 -11.94 -5.38
N GLU A 295 20.75 -12.27 -5.25
CA GLU A 295 21.84 -11.70 -6.06
C GLU A 295 21.70 -12.07 -7.54
N GLU A 296 21.34 -13.32 -7.86
CA GLU A 296 21.10 -13.75 -9.23
C GLU A 296 19.80 -13.18 -9.79
N VAL A 297 18.75 -13.04 -8.97
CA VAL A 297 17.52 -12.35 -9.38
C VAL A 297 17.80 -10.89 -9.70
N GLY A 298 18.56 -10.20 -8.84
CA GLY A 298 19.01 -8.82 -9.08
C GLY A 298 19.85 -8.69 -10.35
N ARG A 299 20.77 -9.64 -10.58
CA ARG A 299 21.59 -9.71 -11.79
C ARG A 299 20.73 -9.90 -13.05
N ARG A 300 19.77 -10.82 -13.03
CA ARG A 300 18.84 -11.07 -14.14
C ARG A 300 17.93 -9.87 -14.40
N ALA A 301 17.43 -9.21 -13.34
CA ALA A 301 16.63 -7.99 -13.48
C ALA A 301 17.45 -6.85 -14.14
N ALA A 302 18.70 -6.67 -13.74
CA ALA A 302 19.60 -5.70 -14.38
C ALA A 302 19.89 -6.06 -15.85
N GLU A 303 20.01 -7.35 -16.18
CA GLU A 303 20.19 -7.83 -17.55
C GLU A 303 18.96 -7.59 -18.43
N VAL A 304 17.76 -7.88 -17.92
CA VAL A 304 16.50 -7.58 -18.60
C VAL A 304 16.34 -6.08 -18.82
N GLY A 305 16.65 -5.25 -17.81
CA GLY A 305 16.67 -3.79 -17.95
C GLY A 305 17.63 -3.31 -19.03
N ARG A 306 18.83 -3.91 -19.13
CA ARG A 306 19.78 -3.63 -20.22
C ARG A 306 19.23 -4.04 -21.59
N SER A 307 18.61 -5.21 -21.70
CA SER A 307 18.05 -5.75 -22.95
C SER A 307 16.87 -4.91 -23.46
N ALA A 308 15.95 -4.52 -22.58
CA ALA A 308 14.84 -3.63 -22.90
C ALA A 308 15.34 -2.30 -23.52
N ARG A 309 16.39 -1.70 -22.95
CA ARG A 309 17.01 -0.50 -23.52
C ARG A 309 17.69 -0.70 -24.87
N VAL A 310 18.19 -1.90 -25.16
CA VAL A 310 18.73 -2.21 -26.50
C VAL A 310 17.58 -2.27 -27.49
N HIS A 311 16.46 -2.89 -27.09
CA HIS A 311 15.26 -2.98 -27.92
C HIS A 311 14.64 -1.60 -28.18
N GLU A 312 14.47 -0.75 -27.16
CA GLU A 312 13.99 0.62 -27.31
C GLU A 312 14.90 1.46 -28.23
N ARG A 313 16.23 1.35 -28.06
CA ARG A 313 17.20 2.02 -28.95
C ARG A 313 17.14 1.51 -30.38
N TRP A 314 16.82 0.23 -30.58
CA TRP A 314 16.66 -0.36 -31.90
C TRP A 314 15.38 0.14 -32.58
N ILE A 315 14.25 0.17 -31.86
CA ILE A 315 12.98 0.74 -32.34
C ILE A 315 13.16 2.23 -32.69
N ALA A 316 13.83 3.01 -31.84
CA ALA A 316 14.09 4.42 -32.08
C ALA A 316 15.02 4.70 -33.28
N ARG A 317 15.77 3.72 -33.77
CA ARG A 317 16.57 3.83 -35.02
C ARG A 317 15.79 3.45 -36.27
N MET A 318 14.67 2.74 -36.12
CA MET A 318 13.82 2.28 -37.22
C MET A 318 12.74 3.31 -37.61
N HIS A 319 12.54 4.33 -36.79
CA HIS A 319 11.65 5.48 -37.01
C HIS A 319 12.46 6.76 -37.22
#